data_AF-H3ZPD7-F1
#
_entry.id   AF-H3ZPD7-F1
#
_cell.length_a   1.000
_cell.length_b   1.000
_cell.length_c   1.000
_cell.angle_alpha   90.00
_cell.angle_beta   90.00
_cell.angle_gamma   90.00
#
_symmetry.space_group_name_H-M   'P 1'
#
loop_
_entity.id
_entity.type
_entity.pdbx_description
1 polymer ?
#
loop_
_entity_poly.entity_id
_entity_poly.type
_entity_poly.pdbx_seq_one_letter_code
_entity_poly.pdbx_strand_id
1 'polypeptide(L)' 'MEKTKAYTYAILLGTIPWIAYVVISPFFNKAEPLILGMPPLMFWNTLWLILTSLCLYGAYKFELGGGLLE' A
#
# COMPACT_ATOMS: atom_id res chain seq x y z
N MET A 1 -12.52 18.60 7.28
CA MET A 1 -12.37 17.28 7.93
C MET A 1 -11.67 17.52 9.26
N GLU A 2 -12.10 16.90 10.35
CA GLU A 2 -11.39 17.02 11.63
C GLU A 2 -9.95 16.51 11.47
N LYS A 3 -8.94 17.29 11.90
CA LYS A 3 -7.51 16.96 11.69
C LYS A 3 -7.17 15.54 12.15
N THR A 4 -7.78 15.09 13.25
CA THR A 4 -7.70 13.72 13.78
C THR A 4 -8.10 12.66 12.75
N LYS A 5 -9.22 12.88 12.04
CA LYS A 5 -9.73 11.93 11.04
C LYS A 5 -8.81 11.86 9.83
N ALA A 6 -8.29 13.00 9.37
CA ALA A 6 -7.32 13.06 8.27
C ALA A 6 -6.08 12.21 8.55
N TYR A 7 -5.53 12.36 9.76
CA TYR A 7 -4.38 11.60 10.23
C TYR A 7 -4.67 10.09 10.33
N THR A 8 -5.84 9.72 10.88
CA THR A 8 -6.25 8.31 10.93
C THR A 8 -6.32 7.69 9.53
N TYR A 9 -6.90 8.38 8.54
CA TYR A 9 -6.97 7.88 7.17
C TYR A 9 -5.59 7.76 6.52
N ALA A 10 -4.71 8.74 6.73
CA ALA A 10 -3.34 8.71 6.21
C ALA A 10 -2.56 7.51 6.79
N ILE A 11 -2.66 7.26 8.10
CA ILE A 11 -2.06 6.08 8.73
C ILE A 11 -2.63 4.80 8.14
N LEU A 12 -3.97 4.68 8.05
CA LEU A 12 -4.60 3.48 7.51
C LEU A 12 -4.09 3.20 6.10
N LEU A 13 -4.05 4.19 5.22
CA LEU A 13 -3.53 4.06 3.86
C LEU A 13 -2.03 3.70 3.84
N GLY A 14 -1.22 4.26 4.73
CA GLY A 14 0.20 3.94 4.86
C GLY A 14 0.47 2.54 5.42
N THR A 15 -0.42 2.00 6.24
CA THR A 15 -0.29 0.64 6.80
C THR A 15 -0.65 -0.47 5.80
N ILE A 16 -1.48 -0.19 4.79
CA ILE A 16 -1.86 -1.14 3.75
C ILE A 16 -0.63 -1.77 3.05
N PRO A 17 0.31 -1.00 2.48
CA PRO A 17 1.48 -1.58 1.82
C PRO A 17 2.37 -2.36 2.80
N TRP A 18 2.48 -1.92 4.06
CA TRP A 18 3.22 -2.68 5.07
C TRP A 18 2.61 -4.07 5.31
N ILE A 19 1.29 -4.16 5.48
CA ILE A 19 0.58 -5.44 5.62
C ILE A 19 0.79 -6.30 4.37
N ALA A 20 0.66 -5.71 3.18
CA ALA A 20 0.83 -6.42 1.93
C ALA A 20 2.23 -7.03 1.76
N TYR A 21 3.28 -6.29 2.12
CA TYR A 21 4.65 -6.77 2.01
C TYR A 21 5.06 -7.71 3.14
N VAL A 22 4.67 -7.45 4.39
CA VAL A 22 5.16 -8.21 5.56
C VAL A 22 4.28 -9.41 5.87
N VAL A 23 2.97 -9.19 5.92
CA VAL A 23 2.02 -10.22 6.35
C VAL A 23 1.61 -11.09 5.16
N ILE A 24 1.35 -10.48 4.00
CA ILE A 24 0.75 -11.20 2.87
C ILE A 24 1.80 -11.87 1.97
N SER A 25 2.98 -11.27 1.75
CA SER A 25 4.01 -11.84 0.87
C SER A 25 4.40 -13.31 1.15
N PRO A 26 4.53 -13.78 2.40
CA PRO A 26 4.87 -15.19 2.67
C PRO A 26 3.88 -16.19 2.05
N PHE A 27 2.60 -15.81 1.90
CA PHE A 27 1.58 -16.66 1.29
C PHE A 27 1.75 -16.84 -0.23
N PHE A 28 2.48 -15.92 -0.87
CA PHE A 28 2.81 -15.94 -2.29
C PHE A 28 4.20 -16.52 -2.59
N ASN A 29 4.96 -16.93 -1.56
CA ASN A 29 6.30 -17.50 -1.72
C ASN A 29 6.26 -18.94 -2.24
N LYS A 30 5.89 -19.10 -3.51
CA LYS A 30 5.82 -20.35 -4.25
C LYS A 30 6.47 -20.13 -5.62
N ALA A 31 7.07 -21.17 -6.19
CA ALA A 31 7.64 -21.09 -7.54
C ALA A 31 6.55 -21.11 -8.63
N GLU A 32 5.47 -21.86 -8.39
CA GLU A 32 4.39 -22.10 -9.36
C GLU A 32 3.00 -21.92 -8.72
N PRO A 33 1.96 -21.59 -9.51
CA PRO A 33 2.00 -21.35 -10.96
C PRO A 33 2.60 -19.98 -11.32
N LEU A 34 3.17 -19.84 -12.51
CA LEU A 34 3.65 -18.56 -13.00
C LEU A 34 2.47 -17.63 -13.31
N ILE A 35 2.54 -16.39 -12.83
CA ILE A 35 1.60 -15.31 -13.12
C ILE A 35 2.30 -14.32 -14.04
N LEU A 36 1.78 -14.13 -15.26
CA LEU A 36 2.41 -13.30 -16.30
C LEU A 36 3.89 -13.64 -16.55
N GLY A 37 4.26 -14.92 -16.46
CA GLY A 37 5.64 -15.39 -16.68
C GLY A 37 6.59 -15.25 -15.49
N MET A 38 6.10 -14.86 -14.31
CA MET A 38 6.92 -14.74 -13.09
C MET A 38 6.31 -15.51 -11.90
N PRO A 39 7.13 -15.92 -10.92
CA PRO A 39 6.63 -16.51 -9.67
C PRO A 39 5.63 -15.58 -8.96
N PRO A 40 4.60 -16.10 -8.27
CA PRO A 40 3.56 -15.30 -7.63
C PRO A 40 4.09 -14.20 -6.70
N LEU A 41 5.15 -14.46 -5.92
CA LEU A 41 5.76 -13.45 -5.05
C LEU A 41 6.35 -12.27 -5.85
N MET A 42 6.99 -12.55 -6.99
CA MET A 42 7.54 -11.49 -7.84
C MET A 42 6.42 -10.66 -8.49
N PHE A 43 5.34 -11.32 -8.92
CA PHE A 43 4.15 -10.63 -9.43
C PHE A 43 3.54 -9.73 -8.35
N TRP A 44 3.35 -10.26 -7.14
CA TRP A 44 2.82 -9.53 -5.99
C TRP A 44 3.66 -8.29 -5.68
N ASN A 45 4.98 -8.43 -5.56
CA ASN A 45 5.87 -7.32 -5.26
C ASN A 45 5.86 -6.24 -6.35
N THR A 46 5.83 -6.66 -7.62
CA THR A 46 5.76 -5.74 -8.79
C THR A 46 4.45 -4.97 -8.80
N LEU A 47 3.32 -5.64 -8.55
CA LEU A 47 2.01 -5.01 -8.44
C LEU A 47 2.00 -3.95 -7.32
N TRP A 48 2.58 -4.29 -6.16
CA TRP A 48 2.60 -3.39 -5.01
C TRP A 48 3.54 -2.20 -5.16
N LEU A 49 4.47 -2.20 -6.11
CA LEU A 49 5.27 -1.01 -6.44
C LEU A 49 4.36 0.16 -6.85
N ILE A 50 3.38 -0.13 -7.72
CA ILE A 50 2.41 0.85 -8.22
C ILE A 50 1.37 1.15 -7.14
N LEU A 51 0.81 0.12 -6.50
CA LEU A 51 -0.23 0.31 -5.48
C LEU A 51 0.25 1.09 -4.27
N THR A 52 1.50 0.89 -3.82
CA THR A 52 2.09 1.66 -2.71
C THR A 52 2.15 3.14 -3.05
N SER A 53 2.56 3.48 -4.27
CA SER A 53 2.61 4.87 -4.73
C SER A 53 1.21 5.50 -4.72
N LEU A 54 0.18 4.76 -5.13
CA LEU A 54 -1.22 5.20 -5.06
C LEU A 54 -1.72 5.35 -3.61
N CYS A 55 -1.37 4.43 -2.71
CA CYS A 55 -1.73 4.51 -1.30
C CYS A 55 -1.15 5.77 -0.65
N LEU A 56 0.14 6.03 -0.88
CA LEU A 56 0.84 7.20 -0.35
C LEU A 56 0.33 8.50 -0.98
N TYR A 57 0.02 8.50 -2.27
CA TYR A 57 -0.62 9.64 -2.91
C TYR A 57 -1.98 9.95 -2.27
N GLY A 58 -2.79 8.92 -2.01
CA GLY A 58 -4.05 9.06 -1.28
C GLY A 58 -3.84 9.65 0.11
N ALA A 59 -2.90 9.09 0.89
CA ALA A 59 -2.55 9.57 2.23
C ALA A 59 -2.15 11.05 2.21
N TYR A 60 -1.27 11.43 1.27
CA TYR A 60 -0.83 12.81 1.08
C TYR A 60 -2.00 13.76 0.77
N LYS A 61 -2.93 13.34 -0.11
CA LYS A 61 -4.12 14.14 -0.44
C LYS A 61 -5.05 14.33 0.76
N PHE A 62 -5.22 13.30 1.61
CA PHE A 62 -6.01 13.43 2.83
C PHE A 62 -5.34 14.33 3.87
N GLU A 63 -4.03 14.28 3.96
CA GLU A 63 -3.26 15.11 4.89
C GLU A 63 -3.25 16.58 4.48
N LEU A 64 -3.06 16.87 3.19
CA LEU A 64 -3.24 18.20 2.60
C LEU A 64 -4.68 18.71 2.77
N GLY A 65 -5.69 17.92 2.37
CA GLY A 65 -7.10 18.32 2.46
C GLY A 65 -7.61 18.46 3.90
N GLY A 66 -6.87 17.95 4.88
CA GLY A 66 -7.10 18.13 6.30
C GLY A 66 -6.46 19.40 6.89
N GLY A 67 -5.68 20.16 6.11
CA GLY A 67 -4.90 21.30 6.61
C GLY A 67 -3.90 20.89 7.70
N LEU A 68 -3.31 19.70 7.58
CA LEU A 68 -2.32 19.19 8.53
C LEU A 68 -0.90 19.63 8.17
N LEU A 69 -0.63 19.84 6.87
CA LEU A 69 0.66 20.25 6.31
C LEU A 69 0.70 21.74 5.91
N GLU A 70 -0.38 22.47 6.18
CA GLU A 70 -0.51 23.94 6.06
C GLU A 70 -0.62 24.56 7.45
#